data_AF-A0A4S4CK90-F1
#
_entry.id   AF-A0A4S4CK90-F1
#
_cell.length_a   1.000
_cell.length_b   1.000
_cell.length_c   1.000
_cell.angle_alpha   90.00
_cell.angle_beta   90.00
_cell.angle_gamma   90.00
#
_symmetry.space_group_name_H-M   'P 1'
#
loop_
_entity.id
_entity.type
_entity.pdbx_description
1 polymer ?
#
loop_
_entity_poly.entity_id
_entity_poly.type
_entity_poly.pdbx_seq_one_letter_code
_entity_poly.pdbx_strand_id
1 'polypeptide(L)'
;MAGRDYRNILVCGGSGSGKSHFVDNELLPAMLPRTRYAVAVNTTEELSQHFTHREYVGEEQQKKTYSEEAIADLIRHHKRVHFEVAAGENCTQFLETLGRALWTLGVYNTEFTEVLVVFDETHLFLPKRAMPKSFARLETEGRKFGFDILKITQTLQSATGDTLSHLAIKQVNVVIVFNLTDFNDRKRIQALFPSLPDPGEFARPDDGGAPEYAVRDSKSGKNAVIRRDGHGGRVAIAA
;
A
#
# COMPACT_ATOMS: atom_id res chain seq x y z
N MET A 1 22.86 -13.63 -4.34
CA MET A 1 22.45 -12.36 -3.68
C MET A 1 21.79 -12.74 -2.38
N ALA A 2 22.44 -12.46 -1.25
CA ALA A 2 21.80 -12.60 0.06
C ALA A 2 20.69 -11.54 0.12
N GLY A 3 19.46 -11.97 -0.13
CA GLY A 3 18.37 -11.06 -0.49
C GLY A 3 17.84 -10.32 0.72
N ARG A 4 17.98 -8.99 0.74
CA ARG A 4 17.22 -8.09 1.60
C ARG A 4 15.77 -8.56 1.72
N ASP A 5 15.18 -8.45 2.91
CA ASP A 5 13.78 -8.77 3.12
C ASP A 5 12.83 -7.68 2.55
N TYR A 6 12.81 -7.56 1.21
CA TYR A 6 11.88 -6.70 0.46
C TYR A 6 10.42 -6.95 0.80
N ARG A 7 9.66 -5.91 1.13
CA ARG A 7 8.22 -6.02 1.44
C ARG A 7 7.40 -5.37 0.33
N ASN A 8 6.47 -6.15 -0.24
CA ASN A 8 5.41 -5.67 -1.12
C ASN A 8 4.09 -6.13 -0.49
N ILE A 9 3.47 -5.22 0.24
CA ILE A 9 2.36 -5.51 1.13
C ILE A 9 1.07 -5.00 0.49
N LEU A 10 0.03 -5.83 0.48
CA LEU A 10 -1.34 -5.43 0.17
C LEU A 10 -2.20 -5.57 1.41
N VAL A 11 -2.81 -4.48 1.85
CA VAL A 11 -3.79 -4.43 2.92
C VAL A 11 -5.16 -4.15 2.30
N CYS A 12 -6.09 -5.07 2.48
CA CYS A 12 -7.45 -4.99 1.95
C CYS A 12 -8.47 -5.12 3.07
N GLY A 13 -9.59 -4.40 2.98
CA GLY A 13 -10.64 -4.41 4.00
C GLY A 13 -11.68 -3.34 3.76
N GLY A 14 -12.94 -3.68 3.98
CA GLY A 14 -14.07 -2.77 3.78
C GLY A 14 -14.07 -1.63 4.79
N SER A 15 -14.90 -0.63 4.53
CA SER A 15 -15.09 0.48 5.48
C SER A 15 -15.53 -0.02 6.86
N GLY A 16 -14.91 0.51 7.92
CA GLY A 16 -15.11 0.12 9.31
C GLY A 16 -14.54 -1.24 9.72
N SER A 17 -13.73 -1.89 8.87
CA SER A 17 -13.12 -3.19 9.18
C SER A 17 -11.94 -3.13 10.17
N GLY A 18 -11.50 -1.93 10.58
CA GLY A 18 -10.31 -1.72 11.41
C GLY A 18 -9.00 -1.61 10.64
N LYS A 19 -9.04 -1.70 9.30
CA LYS A 19 -7.88 -1.57 8.40
C LYS A 19 -7.06 -0.31 8.64
N SER A 20 -7.70 0.88 8.58
CA SER A 20 -6.98 2.16 8.72
C SER A 20 -6.34 2.28 10.10
N HIS A 21 -7.03 1.87 11.16
CA HIS A 21 -6.47 1.83 12.52
C HIS A 21 -5.23 0.93 12.62
N PHE A 22 -5.27 -0.26 12.01
CA PHE A 22 -4.11 -1.16 11.97
C PHE A 22 -2.93 -0.54 11.18
N VAL A 23 -3.22 0.08 10.03
CA VAL A 23 -2.21 0.75 9.20
C VAL A 23 -1.52 1.87 9.99
N ASP A 24 -2.31 2.75 10.60
CA ASP A 24 -1.82 3.92 11.35
C ASP A 24 -1.06 3.55 12.62
N ASN A 25 -1.60 2.63 13.42
CA ASN A 25 -1.09 2.40 14.77
C ASN A 25 -0.09 1.26 14.86
N GLU A 26 -0.04 0.36 13.86
CA GLU A 26 0.80 -0.84 13.92
C GLU A 26 1.74 -0.93 12.72
N LEU A 27 1.21 -0.90 11.49
CA LEU A 27 2.00 -1.22 10.31
C LEU A 27 2.98 -0.10 9.93
N LEU A 28 2.50 1.13 9.73
CA LEU A 28 3.36 2.26 9.36
C LEU A 28 4.41 2.57 10.45
N PRO A 29 4.06 2.62 11.76
CA PRO A 29 5.05 2.80 12.82
C PRO A 29 6.13 1.72 12.86
N ALA A 30 5.81 0.48 12.46
CA ALA A 30 6.80 -0.60 12.37
C ALA A 30 7.72 -0.49 11.14
N MET A 31 7.23 0.07 10.03
CA MET A 31 7.97 0.18 8.77
C MET A 31 8.85 1.44 8.68
N LEU A 32 8.31 2.61 9.03
CA LEU A 32 8.95 3.92 8.83
C LEU A 32 10.32 4.12 9.51
N PRO A 33 10.60 3.56 10.71
CA PRO A 33 11.91 3.71 11.33
C PRO A 33 13.05 3.02 10.56
N ARG A 34 12.72 2.08 9.66
CA ARG A 34 13.69 1.28 8.89
C ARG A 34 13.94 1.83 7.48
N THR A 35 13.29 2.94 7.13
CA THR A 35 13.28 3.50 5.78
C THR A 35 14.00 4.82 5.74
N ARG A 36 14.87 5.03 4.75
CA ARG A 36 15.55 6.33 4.57
C ARG A 36 14.61 7.41 4.06
N TYR A 37 13.75 7.06 3.12
CA TYR A 37 12.69 7.90 2.56
C TYR A 37 11.35 7.19 2.64
N ALA A 38 10.28 7.95 2.85
CA ALA A 38 8.91 7.43 2.76
C ALA A 38 8.04 8.39 1.96
N VAL A 39 7.27 7.83 1.03
CA VAL A 39 6.38 8.60 0.17
C VAL A 39 5.00 7.97 0.19
N ALA A 40 3.99 8.72 0.62
CA ALA A 40 2.59 8.34 0.48
C ALA A 40 1.95 9.04 -0.71
N VAL A 41 1.06 8.32 -1.39
CA VAL A 41 0.15 8.83 -2.40
C VAL A 41 -1.26 8.47 -1.95
N ASN A 42 -2.06 9.49 -1.65
CA ASN A 42 -3.42 9.35 -1.15
C ASN A 42 -4.31 10.39 -1.84
N THR A 43 -5.62 10.16 -1.92
CA THR A 43 -6.60 11.18 -2.32
C THR A 43 -7.07 12.05 -1.14
N THR A 44 -6.87 11.58 0.08
CA THR A 44 -7.27 12.26 1.32
C THR A 44 -6.05 12.62 2.17
N GLU A 45 -6.27 13.34 3.26
CA GLU A 45 -5.22 13.63 4.26
C GLU A 45 -4.96 12.48 5.24
N GLU A 46 -5.65 11.34 5.08
CA GLU A 46 -5.41 10.16 5.92
C GLU A 46 -3.94 9.71 5.80
N LEU A 47 -3.40 9.19 6.90
CA LEU A 47 -1.99 8.82 7.06
C LEU A 47 -0.98 10.00 7.13
N SER A 48 -1.40 11.24 6.80
CA SER A 48 -0.47 12.38 6.71
C SER A 48 0.31 12.68 7.99
N GLN A 49 -0.25 12.36 9.15
CA GLN A 49 0.41 12.47 10.47
C GLN A 49 1.73 11.68 10.60
N HIS A 50 1.93 10.65 9.76
CA HIS A 50 3.15 9.85 9.73
C HIS A 50 4.26 10.47 8.87
N PHE A 51 3.94 11.53 8.11
CA PHE A 51 4.83 12.18 7.16
C PHE A 51 5.14 13.61 7.62
N THR A 52 6.36 14.06 7.37
CA THR A 52 6.86 15.36 7.83
C THR A 52 6.45 16.51 6.93
N HIS A 53 6.02 16.21 5.70
CA HIS A 53 5.53 17.20 4.74
C HIS A 53 4.31 16.66 4.02
N ARG A 54 3.33 17.53 3.77
CA ARG A 54 2.17 17.25 2.93
C ARG A 54 2.22 18.18 1.72
N GLU A 55 2.18 17.59 0.54
CA GLU A 55 2.12 18.30 -0.73
C GLU A 55 0.76 18.01 -1.39
N TYR A 56 -0.05 19.05 -1.58
CA TYR A 56 -1.34 18.92 -2.26
C TYR A 56 -1.18 19.09 -3.77
N VAL A 57 -1.61 18.09 -4.53
CA VAL A 57 -1.50 18.00 -5.98
C VAL A 57 -2.90 17.83 -6.57
N GLY A 58 -3.71 18.88 -6.44
CA GLY A 58 -5.03 18.98 -7.07
C GLY A 58 -4.96 19.14 -8.59
N GLU A 59 -6.12 19.17 -9.26
CA GLU A 59 -6.20 19.22 -10.73
C GLU A 59 -5.42 20.39 -11.36
N GLU A 60 -5.46 21.58 -10.74
CA GLU A 60 -4.70 22.74 -11.22
C GLU A 60 -3.19 22.58 -11.04
N GLN A 61 -2.76 21.94 -9.95
CA GLN A 61 -1.35 21.60 -9.73
C GLN A 61 -0.89 20.54 -10.72
N GLN A 62 -1.73 19.56 -11.07
CA GLN A 62 -1.40 18.53 -12.07
C GLN A 62 -1.19 19.09 -13.48
N LYS A 63 -1.80 20.24 -13.80
CA LYS A 63 -1.53 20.96 -15.05
C LYS A 63 -0.14 21.61 -15.08
N LYS A 64 0.47 21.83 -13.90
CA LYS A 64 1.83 22.35 -13.81
C LYS A 64 2.83 21.23 -14.10
N THR A 65 3.90 21.58 -14.81
CA THR A 65 5.01 20.64 -15.02
C THR A 65 5.86 20.60 -13.75
N TYR A 66 5.69 19.55 -12.94
CA TYR A 66 6.68 19.20 -11.92
C TYR A 66 7.93 18.67 -12.62
N SER A 67 9.12 19.12 -12.20
CA SER A 67 10.35 18.48 -12.62
C SER A 67 10.66 17.27 -11.73
N GLU A 68 11.23 16.24 -12.34
CA GLU A 68 11.70 15.04 -11.63
C GLU A 68 12.67 15.41 -10.48
N GLU A 69 13.61 16.31 -10.75
CA GLU A 69 14.60 16.75 -9.75
C GLU A 69 13.96 17.52 -8.60
N ALA A 70 12.98 18.40 -8.87
CA ALA A 70 12.32 19.15 -7.79
C ALA A 70 11.53 18.24 -6.85
N ILE A 71 10.86 17.21 -7.38
CA ILE A 71 10.19 16.19 -6.56
C ILE A 71 11.23 15.41 -5.74
N ALA A 72 12.32 14.98 -6.37
CA ALA A 72 13.38 14.25 -5.70
C ALA A 72 14.01 15.07 -4.57
N ASP A 73 14.30 16.36 -4.81
CA ASP A 73 14.84 17.29 -3.82
C ASP A 73 13.88 17.54 -2.66
N LEU A 74 12.59 17.70 -2.94
CA LEU A 74 11.56 17.81 -1.91
C LEU A 74 11.55 16.56 -1.01
N ILE A 75 11.61 15.36 -1.59
CA ILE A 75 11.71 14.10 -0.82
C ILE A 75 13.04 14.01 -0.07
N ARG A 76 14.16 14.41 -0.67
CA ARG A 76 15.47 14.42 0.02
C ARG A 76 15.48 15.38 1.20
N HIS A 77 14.82 16.52 1.09
CA HIS A 77 14.75 17.54 2.13
C HIS A 77 13.89 17.06 3.30
N HIS A 78 12.64 16.66 3.04
CA HIS A 78 11.70 16.28 4.08
C HIS A 78 11.86 14.85 4.57
N LYS A 79 12.47 13.96 3.79
CA LYS A 79 12.57 12.50 4.01
C LYS A 79 11.24 11.75 3.95
N ARG A 80 10.17 12.31 4.51
CA ARG A 80 8.83 11.71 4.54
C ARG A 80 7.82 12.68 3.94
N VAL A 81 7.27 12.33 2.79
CA VAL A 81 6.36 13.18 2.04
C VAL A 81 5.04 12.47 1.80
N HIS A 82 3.94 13.13 2.13
CA HIS A 82 2.59 12.73 1.78
C HIS A 82 2.10 13.57 0.61
N PHE A 83 1.95 12.96 -0.57
CA PHE A 83 1.31 13.59 -1.72
C PHE A 83 -0.19 13.31 -1.67
N GLU A 84 -0.98 14.35 -1.45
CA GLU A 84 -2.42 14.29 -1.60
C GLU A 84 -2.79 14.63 -3.04
N VAL A 85 -3.17 13.62 -3.81
CA VAL A 85 -3.32 13.70 -5.26
C VAL A 85 -4.79 13.52 -5.62
N ALA A 86 -5.38 14.53 -6.25
CA ALA A 86 -6.73 14.38 -6.80
C ALA A 86 -6.75 13.32 -7.91
N ALA A 87 -7.68 12.37 -7.85
CA ALA A 87 -7.88 11.42 -8.94
C ALA A 87 -8.48 12.15 -10.16
N GLY A 88 -7.80 12.15 -11.30
CA GLY A 88 -8.21 12.90 -12.50
C GLY A 88 -7.35 12.58 -13.72
N GLU A 89 -7.68 13.19 -14.87
CA GLU A 89 -7.05 12.90 -16.17
C GLU A 89 -5.52 13.09 -16.17
N ASN A 90 -5.05 14.15 -15.50
CA ASN A 90 -3.62 14.49 -15.42
C ASN A 90 -2.86 13.76 -14.30
N CYS A 91 -3.56 13.01 -13.45
CA CYS A 91 -2.94 12.30 -12.33
C CYS A 91 -1.85 11.33 -12.81
N THR A 92 -2.10 10.62 -13.92
CA THR A 92 -1.14 9.67 -14.51
C THR A 92 0.20 10.32 -14.85
N GLN A 93 0.19 11.57 -15.36
CA GLN A 93 1.43 12.28 -15.73
C GLN A 93 2.23 12.70 -14.49
N PHE A 94 1.54 13.20 -13.46
CA PHE A 94 2.18 13.50 -12.18
C PHE A 94 2.78 12.23 -11.56
N LEU A 95 2.00 11.15 -11.50
CA LEU A 95 2.45 9.86 -10.97
C LEU A 95 3.64 9.29 -11.75
N GLU A 96 3.68 9.45 -13.07
CA GLU A 96 4.84 9.04 -13.88
C GLU A 96 6.09 9.85 -13.51
N THR A 97 5.93 11.15 -13.28
CA THR A 97 7.04 12.04 -12.87
C THR A 97 7.52 11.70 -11.46
N LEU A 98 6.59 11.51 -10.52
CA LEU A 98 6.88 11.06 -9.15
C LEU A 98 7.60 9.71 -9.17
N GLY A 99 7.13 8.75 -9.96
CA GLY A 99 7.75 7.44 -10.08
C GLY A 99 9.20 7.53 -10.57
N ARG A 100 9.51 8.40 -11.54
CA ARG A 100 10.89 8.63 -11.97
C ARG A 100 11.74 9.30 -10.89
N ALA A 101 11.19 10.30 -10.20
CA ALA A 101 11.87 10.96 -9.09
C ALA A 101 12.25 9.96 -7.99
N LEU A 102 11.34 9.05 -7.63
CA LEU A 102 11.59 7.97 -6.68
C LEU A 102 12.78 7.09 -7.12
N TRP A 103 12.88 6.74 -8.41
CA TRP A 103 13.98 5.95 -8.96
C TRP A 103 15.36 6.59 -8.75
N THR A 104 15.45 7.93 -8.67
CA THR A 104 16.71 8.63 -8.36
C THR A 104 17.15 8.48 -6.90
N LEU A 105 16.24 8.06 -6.01
CA LEU A 105 16.49 7.89 -4.58
C LEU A 105 16.89 6.45 -4.21
N GLY A 106 16.59 5.49 -5.08
CA GLY A 106 16.89 4.08 -4.86
C GLY A 106 18.40 3.78 -4.98
N VAL A 107 18.88 2.82 -4.20
CA VAL A 107 20.28 2.39 -4.19
C VAL A 107 20.37 0.93 -4.64
N TYR A 108 21.11 0.67 -5.71
CA TYR A 108 21.27 -0.67 -6.25
C TYR A 108 22.00 -1.59 -5.25
N ASN A 109 21.45 -2.78 -5.04
CA ASN A 109 22.02 -3.84 -4.20
C ASN A 109 22.30 -3.42 -2.74
N THR A 110 21.42 -2.59 -2.18
CA THR A 110 21.42 -2.22 -0.76
C THR A 110 20.76 -3.30 0.12
N GLU A 111 21.20 -3.39 1.37
CA GLU A 111 20.59 -4.23 2.42
C GLU A 111 19.46 -3.52 3.17
N PHE A 112 19.32 -2.20 2.98
CA PHE A 112 18.34 -1.36 3.68
C PHE A 112 17.12 -1.03 2.83
N THR A 113 16.03 -0.63 3.46
CA THR A 113 14.93 0.01 2.74
C THR A 113 15.28 1.47 2.49
N GLU A 114 15.61 1.80 1.24
CA GLU A 114 15.90 3.19 0.85
C GLU A 114 14.61 3.98 0.76
N VAL A 115 13.57 3.40 0.16
CA VAL A 115 12.31 4.11 -0.09
C VAL A 115 11.13 3.20 0.21
N LEU A 116 10.25 3.64 1.12
CA LEU A 116 8.92 3.06 1.28
C LEU A 116 7.92 3.87 0.44
N VAL A 117 7.23 3.21 -0.47
CA VAL A 117 6.14 3.81 -1.24
C VAL A 117 4.81 3.29 -0.71
N VAL A 118 3.95 4.19 -0.24
CA VAL A 118 2.63 3.90 0.30
C VAL A 118 1.59 4.41 -0.67
N PHE A 119 0.68 3.55 -1.10
CA PHE A 119 -0.51 3.93 -1.84
C PHE A 119 -1.72 3.66 -0.96
N ASP A 120 -2.49 4.69 -0.66
CA ASP A 120 -3.85 4.51 -0.14
C ASP A 120 -4.86 4.62 -1.28
N GLU A 121 -5.99 3.94 -1.13
CA GLU A 121 -6.94 3.68 -2.23
C GLU A 121 -6.24 3.29 -3.54
N THR A 122 -5.32 2.33 -3.42
CA THR A 122 -4.32 1.96 -4.45
C THR A 122 -4.92 1.73 -5.84
N HIS A 123 -6.17 1.28 -5.92
CA HIS A 123 -6.86 1.04 -7.18
C HIS A 123 -7.01 2.31 -8.06
N LEU A 124 -6.98 3.50 -7.46
CA LEU A 124 -7.03 4.79 -8.16
C LEU A 124 -5.69 5.15 -8.83
N PHE A 125 -4.57 4.73 -8.23
CA PHE A 125 -3.23 5.12 -8.67
C PHE A 125 -2.51 4.05 -9.50
N LEU A 126 -2.86 2.78 -9.28
CA LEU A 126 -2.30 1.63 -10.03
C LEU A 126 -3.39 0.86 -10.82
N PRO A 127 -4.25 1.52 -11.61
CA PRO A 127 -5.32 0.85 -12.34
C PRO A 127 -4.76 -0.03 -13.46
N LYS A 128 -5.46 -1.12 -13.79
CA LYS A 128 -5.03 -2.12 -14.78
C LYS A 128 -4.65 -1.56 -16.14
N ARG A 129 -5.35 -0.52 -16.62
CA ARG A 129 -5.19 0.03 -17.98
C ARG A 129 -4.33 1.29 -18.05
N ALA A 130 -4.08 1.94 -16.92
CA ALA A 130 -3.42 3.24 -16.87
C ALA A 130 -2.32 3.32 -15.79
N MET A 131 -1.82 2.17 -15.30
CA MET A 131 -0.69 2.15 -14.37
C MET A 131 0.54 2.87 -14.98
N PRO A 132 1.09 3.89 -14.30
CA PRO A 132 2.29 4.60 -14.78
C PRO A 132 3.47 3.65 -14.99
N LYS A 133 4.26 3.88 -16.06
CA LYS A 133 5.35 3.00 -16.47
C LYS A 133 6.44 2.91 -15.40
N SER A 134 6.75 4.05 -14.79
CA SER A 134 7.69 4.15 -13.67
C SER A 134 7.28 3.30 -12.47
N PHE A 135 5.99 3.27 -12.11
CA PHE A 135 5.47 2.41 -11.05
C PHE A 135 5.39 0.93 -11.46
N ALA A 136 5.04 0.62 -12.72
CA ALA A 136 5.12 -0.75 -13.24
C ALA A 136 6.55 -1.32 -13.14
N ARG A 137 7.55 -0.48 -13.40
CA ARG A 137 8.96 -0.82 -13.18
C ARG A 137 9.29 -0.95 -11.70
N LEU A 138 8.76 -0.08 -10.83
CA LEU A 138 8.97 -0.14 -9.39
C LEU A 138 8.44 -1.47 -8.79
N GLU A 139 7.28 -1.94 -9.22
CA GLU A 139 6.74 -3.26 -8.83
C GLU A 139 7.66 -4.43 -9.19
N THR A 140 8.29 -4.37 -10.37
CA THR A 140 9.03 -5.51 -10.94
C THR A 140 10.52 -5.50 -10.57
N GLU A 141 11.11 -4.32 -10.48
CA GLU A 141 12.56 -4.13 -10.29
C GLU A 141 12.92 -3.43 -8.98
N GLY A 142 11.98 -2.76 -8.32
CA GLY A 142 12.25 -1.90 -7.16
C GLY A 142 12.97 -2.61 -6.02
N ARG A 143 12.74 -3.92 -5.84
CA ARG A 143 13.47 -4.71 -4.83
C ARG A 143 15.00 -4.62 -4.95
N LYS A 144 15.52 -4.49 -6.18
CA LYS A 144 16.97 -4.41 -6.46
C LYS A 144 17.56 -3.06 -6.02
N PHE A 145 16.71 -2.06 -5.79
CA PHE A 145 17.09 -0.68 -5.51
C PHE A 145 16.62 -0.20 -4.13
N GLY A 146 16.27 -1.13 -3.23
CA GLY A 146 15.88 -0.79 -1.86
C GLY A 146 14.44 -0.26 -1.70
N PHE A 147 13.55 -0.44 -2.68
CA PHE A 147 12.15 -0.03 -2.54
C PHE A 147 11.35 -1.06 -1.77
N ASP A 148 10.53 -0.65 -0.81
CA ASP A 148 9.39 -1.41 -0.28
C ASP A 148 8.09 -0.73 -0.72
N ILE A 149 7.02 -1.50 -0.86
CA ILE A 149 5.71 -1.00 -1.32
C ILE A 149 4.62 -1.44 -0.34
N LEU A 150 3.79 -0.50 0.09
CA LEU A 150 2.59 -0.73 0.87
C LEU A 150 1.38 -0.25 0.05
N LYS A 151 0.45 -1.15 -0.22
CA LYS A 151 -0.79 -0.89 -0.95
C LYS A 151 -1.95 -1.07 0.00
N ILE A 152 -2.77 -0.04 0.15
CA ILE A 152 -3.98 -0.06 0.96
C ILE A 152 -5.15 0.19 0.03
N THR A 153 -6.21 -0.60 0.15
CA THR A 153 -7.41 -0.43 -0.67
C THR A 153 -8.62 -1.04 0.03
N GLN A 154 -9.82 -0.53 -0.23
CA GLN A 154 -11.06 -1.17 0.24
C GLN A 154 -11.50 -2.32 -0.64
N THR A 155 -11.17 -2.22 -1.93
CA THR A 155 -11.65 -3.10 -2.98
C THR A 155 -10.55 -3.34 -4.01
N LEU A 156 -10.63 -4.46 -4.72
CA LEU A 156 -9.77 -4.71 -5.88
C LEU A 156 -10.36 -4.12 -7.18
N GLN A 157 -11.53 -3.49 -7.09
CA GLN A 157 -12.28 -2.91 -8.21
C GLN A 157 -12.81 -1.51 -7.87
N SER A 158 -12.52 -0.53 -8.71
CA SER A 158 -13.10 0.80 -8.60
C SER A 158 -14.59 0.82 -8.98
N ALA A 159 -15.29 1.87 -8.54
CA ALA A 159 -16.69 2.13 -8.94
C ALA A 159 -16.87 2.31 -10.47
N THR A 160 -15.81 2.71 -11.18
CA THR A 160 -15.80 2.85 -12.66
C THR A 160 -15.52 1.52 -13.38
N GLY A 161 -15.35 0.42 -12.65
CA GLY A 161 -15.13 -0.92 -13.19
C GLY A 161 -13.66 -1.25 -13.48
N ASP A 162 -12.74 -0.28 -13.32
CA ASP A 162 -11.31 -0.54 -13.44
C ASP A 162 -10.80 -1.25 -12.20
N THR A 163 -10.08 -2.36 -12.41
CA THR A 163 -9.49 -3.15 -11.33
C THR A 163 -8.08 -2.71 -11.03
N LEU A 164 -7.61 -2.97 -9.80
CA LEU A 164 -6.18 -2.89 -9.49
C LEU A 164 -5.39 -3.73 -10.51
N SER A 165 -4.23 -3.23 -10.93
CA SER A 165 -3.39 -3.90 -11.90
C SER A 165 -3.01 -5.32 -11.45
N HIS A 166 -3.18 -6.29 -12.35
CA HIS A 166 -2.74 -7.67 -12.10
C HIS A 166 -1.24 -7.73 -11.81
N LEU A 167 -0.44 -6.82 -12.40
CA LEU A 167 0.98 -6.70 -12.10
C LEU A 167 1.20 -6.31 -10.64
N ALA A 168 0.49 -5.28 -10.17
CA ALA A 168 0.58 -4.79 -8.80
C ALA A 168 0.17 -5.86 -7.77
N ILE A 169 -0.80 -6.72 -8.10
CA ILE A 169 -1.22 -7.85 -7.26
C ILE A 169 -0.19 -8.99 -7.30
N LYS A 170 0.30 -9.37 -8.49
CA LYS A 170 1.19 -10.53 -8.65
C LYS A 170 2.53 -10.37 -7.91
N GLN A 171 3.00 -9.15 -7.72
CA GLN A 171 4.25 -8.87 -7.01
C GLN A 171 4.10 -8.80 -5.48
N VAL A 172 2.86 -8.85 -4.96
CA VAL A 172 2.59 -8.83 -3.52
C VAL A 172 3.16 -10.09 -2.88
N ASN A 173 3.91 -9.90 -1.80
CA ASN A 173 4.48 -10.97 -1.00
C ASN A 173 3.90 -11.07 0.41
N VAL A 174 3.27 -10.00 0.91
CA VAL A 174 2.47 -10.05 2.12
C VAL A 174 1.07 -9.54 1.81
N VAL A 175 0.05 -10.34 2.11
CA VAL A 175 -1.35 -9.92 2.01
C VAL A 175 -1.93 -9.88 3.41
N ILE A 176 -2.59 -8.78 3.75
CA ILE A 176 -3.35 -8.60 5.00
C ILE A 176 -4.79 -8.31 4.61
N VAL A 177 -5.72 -9.17 5.02
CA VAL A 177 -7.13 -9.06 4.62
C VAL A 177 -8.00 -8.97 5.86
N PHE A 178 -8.65 -7.83 6.03
CA PHE A 178 -9.70 -7.59 7.02
C PHE A 178 -11.06 -7.97 6.47
N ASN A 179 -12.10 -7.82 7.30
CA ASN A 179 -13.47 -8.07 6.88
C ASN A 179 -13.83 -7.32 5.58
N LEU A 180 -14.43 -8.06 4.65
CA LEU A 180 -15.06 -7.53 3.44
C LEU A 180 -16.53 -7.96 3.45
N THR A 181 -17.44 -7.08 3.08
CA THR A 181 -18.87 -7.40 3.02
C THR A 181 -19.32 -7.78 1.61
N ASP A 182 -18.72 -7.15 0.59
CA ASP A 182 -19.04 -7.41 -0.82
C ASP A 182 -18.65 -8.84 -1.24
N PHE A 183 -19.62 -9.58 -1.76
CA PHE A 183 -19.44 -10.98 -2.16
C PHE A 183 -18.45 -11.15 -3.31
N ASN A 184 -18.41 -10.22 -4.26
CA ASN A 184 -17.52 -10.33 -5.42
C ASN A 184 -16.07 -10.07 -5.03
N ASP A 185 -15.83 -9.09 -4.16
CA ASP A 185 -14.50 -8.82 -3.61
C ASP A 185 -14.00 -9.99 -2.76
N ARG A 186 -14.85 -10.57 -1.91
CA ARG A 186 -14.51 -11.79 -1.13
C ARG A 186 -14.10 -12.94 -2.04
N LYS A 187 -14.93 -13.28 -3.03
CA LYS A 187 -14.61 -14.33 -4.00
C LYS A 187 -13.32 -14.05 -4.77
N ARG A 188 -13.07 -12.80 -5.14
CA ARG A 188 -11.85 -12.42 -5.86
C ARG A 188 -10.62 -12.57 -4.99
N ILE A 189 -10.68 -12.15 -3.72
CA ILE A 189 -9.60 -12.37 -2.75
C ILE A 189 -9.30 -13.86 -2.61
N GLN A 190 -10.33 -14.70 -2.43
CA GLN A 190 -10.14 -16.15 -2.32
C GLN A 190 -9.59 -16.77 -3.61
N ALA A 191 -9.99 -16.28 -4.79
CA ALA A 191 -9.44 -16.76 -6.06
C ALA A 191 -7.95 -16.40 -6.23
N LEU A 192 -7.54 -15.21 -5.77
CA LEU A 192 -6.15 -14.75 -5.85
C LEU A 192 -5.27 -15.37 -4.75
N PHE A 193 -5.85 -15.60 -3.57
CA PHE A 193 -5.18 -16.04 -2.36
C PHE A 193 -5.96 -17.19 -1.69
N PRO A 194 -5.99 -18.39 -2.30
CA PRO A 194 -6.85 -19.49 -1.86
C PRO A 194 -6.49 -20.09 -0.50
N SER A 195 -5.32 -19.74 0.05
CA SER A 195 -4.90 -20.14 1.40
C SER A 195 -5.47 -19.23 2.49
N LEU A 196 -6.24 -18.20 2.13
CA LEU A 196 -6.91 -17.32 3.09
C LEU A 196 -8.37 -17.77 3.24
N PRO A 197 -8.92 -17.78 4.48
CA PRO A 197 -10.33 -18.05 4.70
C PRO A 197 -11.20 -16.93 4.11
N ASP A 198 -12.52 -17.16 4.09
CA ASP A 198 -13.47 -16.16 3.59
C ASP A 198 -13.40 -14.87 4.43
N PRO A 199 -13.07 -13.70 3.84
CA PRO A 199 -12.99 -12.45 4.59
C PRO A 199 -14.30 -12.04 5.27
N GLY A 200 -15.45 -12.58 4.84
CA GLY A 200 -16.73 -12.34 5.49
C GLY A 200 -16.82 -12.90 6.92
N GLU A 201 -15.93 -13.82 7.29
CA GLU A 201 -15.90 -14.48 8.61
C GLU A 201 -15.13 -13.70 9.68
N PHE A 202 -14.44 -12.61 9.32
CA PHE A 202 -13.63 -11.85 10.26
C PHE A 202 -14.48 -10.86 11.05
N ALA A 203 -14.34 -10.80 12.37
CA ALA A 203 -15.06 -9.82 13.19
C ALA A 203 -14.58 -8.38 12.92
N ARG A 204 -15.54 -7.47 12.76
CA ARG A 204 -15.32 -6.02 12.68
C ARG A 204 -15.28 -5.42 14.09
N PRO A 205 -14.59 -4.29 14.31
CA PRO A 205 -14.50 -3.62 15.61
C PRO A 205 -15.78 -2.87 16.03
N ASP A 206 -16.94 -3.13 15.40
CA ASP A 206 -18.19 -2.38 15.63
C ASP A 206 -18.73 -2.52 17.08
N ASP A 207 -18.33 -3.59 17.78
CA ASP A 207 -18.67 -3.86 19.18
C ASP A 207 -17.60 -3.36 20.19
N GLY A 208 -16.63 -2.56 19.71
CA GLY A 208 -15.51 -2.07 20.51
C GLY A 208 -14.37 -3.08 20.69
N GLY A 209 -14.49 -4.29 20.13
CA GLY A 209 -13.42 -5.30 20.14
C GLY A 209 -12.36 -5.05 19.06
N ALA A 210 -11.20 -5.72 19.17
CA ALA A 210 -10.16 -5.64 18.16
C ALA A 210 -10.63 -6.22 16.80
N PRO A 211 -10.19 -5.68 15.65
CA PRO A 211 -10.52 -6.26 14.35
C PRO A 211 -9.82 -7.60 14.14
N GLU A 212 -10.49 -8.51 13.42
CA GLU A 212 -9.88 -9.75 12.93
C GLU A 212 -9.45 -9.61 11.48
N TYR A 213 -8.41 -10.33 11.11
CA TYR A 213 -7.85 -10.30 9.76
C TYR A 213 -6.96 -11.52 9.52
N ALA A 214 -6.75 -11.87 8.27
CA ALA A 214 -5.77 -12.88 7.90
C ALA A 214 -4.51 -12.25 7.28
N VAL A 215 -3.38 -12.90 7.50
CA VAL A 215 -2.08 -12.54 6.95
C VAL A 215 -1.54 -13.73 6.17
N ARG A 216 -1.13 -13.49 4.92
CA ARG A 216 -0.37 -14.43 4.09
C ARG A 216 0.98 -13.81 3.77
N ASP A 217 2.07 -14.39 4.26
CA ASP A 217 3.43 -14.01 3.91
C ASP A 217 4.08 -15.12 3.07
N SER A 218 4.19 -14.88 1.76
CA SER A 218 4.72 -15.87 0.82
C SER A 218 6.23 -16.07 0.94
N LYS A 219 6.96 -15.14 1.56
CA LYS A 219 8.42 -15.26 1.77
C LYS A 219 8.75 -16.13 2.96
N SER A 220 8.01 -15.97 4.06
CA SER A 220 8.20 -16.80 5.25
C SER A 220 7.37 -18.09 5.21
N GLY A 221 6.46 -18.23 4.24
CA GLY A 221 5.54 -19.37 4.15
C GLY A 221 4.49 -19.37 5.27
N LYS A 222 4.32 -18.25 5.97
CA LYS A 222 3.44 -18.13 7.13
C LYS A 222 2.08 -17.60 6.69
N ASN A 223 1.05 -18.38 6.96
CA ASN A 223 -0.33 -17.93 6.89
C ASN A 223 -0.93 -17.98 8.29
N ALA A 224 -1.57 -16.90 8.70
CA ALA A 224 -2.20 -16.82 10.00
C ALA A 224 -3.51 -16.05 9.92
N VAL A 225 -4.47 -16.45 10.74
CA VAL A 225 -5.66 -15.67 11.04
C VAL A 225 -5.49 -15.07 12.42
N ILE A 226 -5.59 -13.76 12.50
CA ILE A 226 -5.56 -13.01 13.75
C ILE A 226 -7.02 -12.91 14.24
N ARG A 227 -7.32 -13.64 15.31
CA ARG A 227 -8.64 -13.70 15.93
C ARG A 227 -8.63 -12.99 17.27
N ARG A 228 -9.80 -12.62 17.77
CA ARG A 228 -9.97 -12.14 19.15
C ARG A 228 -9.71 -13.28 20.12
N ASP A 229 -9.05 -12.98 21.25
CA ASP A 229 -8.79 -13.97 22.30
C ASP A 229 -9.91 -14.07 23.35
N GLY A 230 -10.97 -13.25 23.25
CA GLY A 230 -12.07 -13.17 24.21
C GLY A 230 -11.78 -12.35 25.46
N HIS A 231 -10.56 -11.84 25.63
CA HIS A 231 -10.10 -11.04 26.78
C HIS A 231 -9.66 -9.62 26.40
N GLY A 232 -9.99 -9.18 25.17
CA GLY A 232 -9.65 -7.86 24.65
C GLY A 232 -8.33 -7.82 23.86
N GLY A 233 -7.65 -8.95 23.70
CA GLY A 233 -6.44 -9.09 22.88
C GLY A 233 -6.68 -9.84 21.57
N ARG A 234 -5.58 -10.27 20.95
CA ARG A 234 -5.56 -10.98 19.66
C ARG A 234 -4.65 -12.21 19.75
N VAL A 235 -5.04 -13.30 19.09
CA VAL A 235 -4.26 -14.52 18.95
C VAL A 235 -4.07 -14.88 17.48
N ALA A 236 -2.86 -15.31 17.11
CA ALA A 236 -2.58 -15.84 15.79
C ALA A 236 -2.88 -17.33 15.74
N ILE A 237 -3.75 -17.74 14.82
CA ILE A 237 -4.11 -19.12 14.54
C ILE A 237 -3.58 -19.46 13.16
N ALA A 238 -3.04 -20.66 12.95
CA ALA A 238 -2.64 -21.09 11.61
C ALA A 238 -3.87 -21.08 10.67
N ALA A 239 -3.71 -20.50 9.48
CA ALA A 239 -4.74 -20.45 8.44
C ALA A 239 -4.72 -21.70 7.56
#